data_AF-A0A1Y1ITE6-F1
#
_entry.id   AF-A0A1Y1ITE6-F1
#
_cell.length_a   1.000
_cell.length_b   1.000
_cell.length_c   1.000
_cell.angle_alpha   90.00
_cell.angle_beta   90.00
_cell.angle_gamma   90.00
#
_symmetry.space_group_name_H-M   'P 1'
#
loop_
_entity.id
_entity.type
_entity.pdbx_description
1 polymer ?
#
loop_
_entity_poly.entity_id
_entity_poly.type
_entity_poly.pdbx_seq_one_letter_code
_entity_poly.pdbx_strand_id
1 'polypeptide(L)'
;MLTGSENFDDIHWLRDLDSVMSSISHYKPASRKLYIVPIVVLLKGCDEGELHSKYSEELEKCLKEVASKDNLEQTKTERELKNWITLKDVKNKIDKLQRIIRKRIVGKKLEEIDLEDRRTITHHLILNLYSKMNPLRNDYAEVKIIPHGQEQSEADQKLNVLVEGPPGSYTMLLRHYKTHKAYGDKTTPFPRAVNKIVSDSLKLFPRKYLLSNLTNGDQHMSPAYLSKTFGQIFEKEGKHVGSWMLRKIFLSELYKDEVTLKERHAIAASMGHSAEIAERVYRRRLHKRVTGRPNMENLVWLSDVDAVSTALAGYKPASRKLYLIPVILLLKRGQHEELLQRYHSLFVEAMHDLAEERKSEQEVMKTSVGKAEIERTKKCLAKEVKEKLYPKGAGNLSDSEKGLLFQSLMLSLYSAIKPLHSDLAHVKVVRLGETRTDRSVDNLVETCINTFTFHRACKKQTGEETRVELPRALNNQIAESLRLFPRKYVLSNSTGDEGMPSKALKRTFSIIFFKDGTVLDNSSIVRLFNNLSVA
;
A
#
# COMPACT_ATOMS: atom_id res chain seq x y z
N MET A 1 13.70 26.21 10.96
CA MET A 1 14.59 27.13 11.71
C MET A 1 14.49 26.74 13.18
N LEU A 2 15.48 25.99 13.66
CA LEU A 2 15.77 25.69 15.06
C LEU A 2 17.30 25.61 15.16
N THR A 3 17.96 26.70 14.78
CA THR A 3 19.42 26.85 14.75
C THR A 3 19.80 28.21 15.34
N GLY A 4 19.09 28.60 16.39
CA GLY A 4 19.46 29.74 17.25
C GLY A 4 19.96 29.16 18.56
N SER A 5 21.22 29.47 18.89
CA SER A 5 21.91 29.12 20.12
C SER A 5 21.42 29.96 21.31
N GLU A 6 20.11 29.98 21.54
CA GLU A 6 19.56 30.41 22.82
C GLU A 6 19.49 29.18 23.72
N ASN A 7 20.21 29.25 24.84
CA ASN A 7 20.23 28.21 25.85
C ASN A 7 18.78 27.89 26.30
N PHE A 8 18.35 26.64 26.08
CA PHE A 8 17.12 26.09 26.65
C PHE A 8 17.33 25.76 28.14
N ASP A 9 17.72 26.75 28.95
CA ASP A 9 18.18 26.53 30.34
C ASP A 9 17.06 26.11 31.31
N ASP A 10 15.79 26.03 30.87
CA ASP A 10 14.69 25.56 31.73
C ASP A 10 13.79 24.52 31.05
N ILE A 11 14.34 23.33 30.82
CA ILE A 11 13.57 22.12 30.51
C ILE A 11 13.27 21.27 31.76
N HIS A 12 13.51 21.81 32.96
CA HIS A 12 13.36 21.05 34.21
C HIS A 12 11.92 20.58 34.44
N TRP A 13 10.93 21.35 33.99
CA TRP A 13 9.52 20.96 34.04
C TRP A 13 9.21 19.67 33.25
N LEU A 14 10.01 19.31 32.24
CA LEU A 14 9.83 18.06 31.49
C LEU A 14 10.18 16.81 32.33
N ARG A 15 10.97 16.96 33.40
CA ARG A 15 11.34 15.85 34.29
C ARG A 15 10.14 15.28 35.04
N ASP A 16 9.09 16.09 35.24
CA ASP A 16 7.81 15.66 35.78
C ASP A 16 6.92 15.12 34.65
N LEU A 17 7.21 13.88 34.24
CA LEU A 17 6.46 13.18 33.19
C LEU A 17 4.96 13.14 33.49
N ASP A 18 4.58 12.90 34.74
CA ASP A 18 3.19 12.71 35.14
C ASP A 18 2.40 14.02 35.01
N SER A 19 2.98 15.13 35.44
CA SER A 19 2.38 16.47 35.25
C SER A 19 2.19 16.80 33.77
N VAL A 20 3.21 16.57 32.95
CA VAL A 20 3.13 16.83 31.50
C VAL A 20 2.08 15.93 30.84
N MET A 21 2.09 14.63 31.12
CA MET A 21 1.14 13.68 30.53
C MET A 21 -0.30 13.92 31.01
N SER A 22 -0.47 14.32 32.27
CA SER A 22 -1.76 14.76 32.82
C SER A 22 -2.29 15.98 32.08
N SER A 23 -1.44 16.98 31.82
CA SER A 23 -1.82 18.22 31.12
C SER A 23 -2.29 18.01 29.68
N ILE A 24 -1.95 16.88 29.05
CA ILE A 24 -2.38 16.52 27.68
C ILE A 24 -3.37 15.35 27.64
N SER A 25 -3.75 14.78 28.78
CA SER A 25 -4.57 13.57 28.88
C SER A 25 -5.97 13.71 28.28
N HIS A 26 -6.53 14.93 28.29
CA HIS A 26 -7.84 15.25 27.69
C HIS A 26 -7.83 15.26 26.15
N TYR A 27 -6.65 15.29 25.52
CA TYR A 27 -6.54 15.20 24.08
C TYR A 27 -6.62 13.76 23.57
N LYS A 28 -7.14 13.58 22.36
CA LYS A 28 -7.14 12.27 21.69
C LYS A 28 -5.71 11.77 21.46
N PRO A 29 -5.47 10.45 21.40
CA PRO A 29 -4.13 9.87 21.21
C PRO A 29 -3.36 10.45 20.01
N ALA A 30 -4.05 10.72 18.89
CA ALA A 30 -3.44 11.34 17.71
C ALA A 30 -3.00 12.79 17.93
N SER A 31 -3.69 13.53 18.81
CA SER A 31 -3.35 14.90 19.20
C SER A 31 -2.26 14.92 20.26
N ARG A 32 -2.33 14.04 21.28
CA ARG A 32 -1.27 13.86 22.30
C ARG A 32 0.09 13.62 21.65
N LYS A 33 0.14 12.75 20.63
CA LYS A 33 1.32 12.51 19.81
C LYS A 33 1.96 13.81 19.28
N LEU A 34 1.18 14.81 18.88
CA LEU A 34 1.73 16.06 18.32
C LEU A 34 2.44 16.91 19.37
N TYR A 35 2.08 16.78 20.64
CA TYR A 35 2.77 17.43 21.76
C TYR A 35 4.01 16.65 22.21
N ILE A 36 3.95 15.31 22.20
CA ILE A 36 5.04 14.44 22.65
C ILE A 36 6.20 14.41 21.64
N VAL A 37 5.93 14.45 20.32
CA VAL A 37 6.98 14.36 19.29
C VAL A 37 8.04 15.47 19.41
N PRO A 38 7.68 16.77 19.55
CA PRO A 38 8.67 17.83 19.78
C PRO A 38 9.50 17.61 21.05
N ILE A 39 8.89 17.12 22.14
CA ILE A 39 9.58 16.82 23.39
C ILE A 39 10.63 15.72 23.17
N VAL A 40 10.28 14.63 22.50
CA VAL A 40 11.23 13.55 22.17
C VAL A 40 12.38 14.07 21.30
N VAL A 41 12.10 14.91 20.30
CA VAL A 41 13.15 15.50 19.44
C VAL A 41 14.07 16.44 20.24
N LEU A 42 13.51 17.25 21.13
CA LEU A 42 14.26 18.15 22.00
C LEU A 42 15.17 17.37 22.95
N LEU A 43 14.62 16.40 23.69
CA LEU A 43 15.37 15.58 24.66
C LEU A 43 16.48 14.75 24.00
N LYS A 44 16.30 14.35 22.73
CA LYS A 44 17.35 13.69 21.95
C LYS A 44 18.55 14.62 21.66
N GLY A 45 18.32 15.92 21.56
CA GLY A 45 19.37 16.93 21.33
C GLY A 45 20.06 17.41 22.61
N CYS A 46 19.48 17.16 23.79
CA CYS A 46 19.98 17.63 25.09
C CYS A 46 20.73 16.53 25.90
N ASP A 47 21.03 15.38 25.31
CA ASP A 47 21.67 14.22 25.97
C ASP A 47 20.97 13.68 27.24
N GLU A 48 19.70 14.03 27.45
CA GLU A 48 18.84 13.55 28.57
C GLU A 48 18.25 12.15 28.27
N GLY A 49 19.12 11.15 28.16
CA GLY A 49 18.79 9.81 27.63
C GLY A 49 17.68 9.05 28.37
N GLU A 50 17.60 9.17 29.69
CA GLU A 50 16.55 8.52 30.49
C GLU A 50 15.19 9.18 30.25
N LEU A 51 15.15 10.52 30.28
CA LEU A 51 13.92 11.29 30.05
C LEU A 51 13.42 11.12 28.62
N HIS A 52 14.33 11.11 27.64
CA HIS A 52 14.03 10.78 26.25
C HIS A 52 13.36 9.41 26.13
N SER A 53 13.83 8.41 26.87
CA SER A 53 13.27 7.05 26.84
C SER A 53 11.84 7.04 27.38
N LYS A 54 11.59 7.73 28.51
CA LYS A 54 10.24 7.87 29.10
C LYS A 54 9.22 8.49 28.13
N TYR A 55 9.55 9.61 27.50
CA TYR A 55 8.66 10.23 26.51
C TYR A 55 8.54 9.42 25.21
N SER A 56 9.57 8.66 24.84
CA SER A 56 9.51 7.75 23.68
C SER A 56 8.54 6.58 23.92
N GLU A 57 8.49 6.05 25.14
CA GLU A 57 7.51 5.03 25.52
C GLU A 57 6.08 5.57 25.49
N GLU A 58 5.84 6.78 26.02
CA GLU A 58 4.53 7.43 25.94
C GLU A 58 4.11 7.73 24.49
N LEU A 59 5.07 8.11 23.64
CA LEU A 59 4.84 8.23 22.21
C LEU A 59 4.44 6.88 21.59
N GLU A 60 5.11 5.79 21.97
CA GLU A 60 4.78 4.45 21.47
C GLU A 60 3.40 3.99 21.95
N LYS A 61 3.02 4.24 23.20
CA LYS A 61 1.67 4.00 23.73
C LYS A 61 0.63 4.76 22.90
N CYS A 62 0.85 6.06 22.68
CA CYS A 62 -0.01 6.87 21.82
C CYS A 62 -0.11 6.31 20.39
N LEU A 63 0.99 5.84 19.81
CA LEU A 63 1.00 5.23 18.47
C LEU A 63 0.23 3.91 18.43
N LYS A 64 0.37 3.05 19.43
CA LYS A 64 -0.38 1.79 19.58
C LYS A 64 -1.88 2.04 19.77
N GLU A 65 -2.25 3.05 20.54
CA GLU A 65 -3.64 3.48 20.70
C GLU A 65 -4.23 4.09 19.41
N VAL A 66 -3.48 4.88 18.66
CA VAL A 66 -3.91 5.38 17.34
C VAL A 66 -4.06 4.23 16.34
N ALA A 67 -3.20 3.22 16.45
CA ALA A 67 -3.27 1.99 15.66
C ALA A 67 -4.35 1.00 16.16
N SER A 68 -5.03 1.32 17.27
CA SER A 68 -5.95 0.40 17.96
C SER A 68 -7.17 -0.04 17.11
N LYS A 69 -7.85 -1.05 17.65
CA LYS A 69 -8.78 -2.00 16.99
C LYS A 69 -9.91 -1.36 16.18
N ASP A 70 -10.34 -0.14 16.46
CA ASP A 70 -11.48 0.49 15.78
C ASP A 70 -11.32 0.59 14.25
N ASN A 71 -10.08 0.77 13.78
CA ASN A 71 -9.80 0.75 12.33
C ASN A 71 -9.69 -0.68 11.75
N LEU A 72 -9.30 -1.66 12.58
CA LEU A 72 -9.22 -3.07 12.16
C LEU A 72 -10.61 -3.73 12.13
N GLU A 73 -11.48 -3.38 13.08
CA GLU A 73 -12.86 -3.88 13.17
C GLU A 73 -13.79 -3.20 12.16
N GLN A 74 -13.32 -2.13 11.51
CA GLN A 74 -14.06 -1.37 10.50
C GLN A 74 -15.43 -0.89 11.01
N THR A 75 -15.56 -0.65 12.31
CA THR A 75 -16.80 -0.17 12.94
C THR A 75 -16.92 1.34 12.77
N LYS A 76 -18.18 1.82 12.73
CA LYS A 76 -18.47 3.25 12.69
C LYS A 76 -18.37 3.80 14.12
N THR A 77 -17.59 4.86 14.29
CA THR A 77 -17.56 5.66 15.53
C THR A 77 -18.90 6.35 15.76
N GLU A 78 -19.19 6.81 16.98
CA GLU A 78 -20.43 7.55 17.30
C GLU A 78 -20.62 8.79 16.41
N ARG A 79 -19.53 9.54 16.17
CA ARG A 79 -19.54 10.70 15.27
C ARG A 79 -19.88 10.28 13.84
N GLU A 80 -19.35 9.14 13.38
CA GLU A 80 -19.72 8.59 12.09
C GLU A 80 -21.19 8.20 12.08
N LEU A 81 -21.68 7.42 13.05
CA LEU A 81 -23.10 7.02 13.13
C LEU A 81 -24.05 8.24 13.08
N LYS A 82 -23.76 9.30 13.84
CA LYS A 82 -24.56 10.52 13.85
C LYS A 82 -24.63 11.21 12.49
N ASN A 83 -23.52 11.23 11.75
CA ASN A 83 -23.38 11.98 10.50
C ASN A 83 -23.40 11.11 9.23
N TRP A 84 -23.49 9.78 9.37
CA TRP A 84 -23.45 8.86 8.25
C TRP A 84 -24.69 9.06 7.38
N ILE A 85 -24.47 9.09 6.08
CA ILE A 85 -25.51 9.09 5.06
C ILE A 85 -25.22 7.96 4.07
N THR A 86 -26.23 7.52 3.35
CA THR A 86 -26.09 6.50 2.32
C THR A 86 -25.70 7.11 0.97
N LEU A 87 -25.18 6.30 0.04
CA LEU A 87 -24.96 6.76 -1.33
C LEU A 87 -26.27 7.18 -2.01
N LYS A 88 -27.40 6.58 -1.61
CA LYS A 88 -28.75 6.98 -2.02
C LYS A 88 -29.09 8.40 -1.55
N ASP A 89 -28.74 8.77 -0.32
CA ASP A 89 -28.96 10.13 0.20
C ASP A 89 -28.12 11.17 -0.58
N VAL A 90 -26.88 10.82 -0.93
CA VAL A 90 -26.03 11.64 -1.80
C VAL A 90 -26.68 11.83 -3.17
N LYS A 91 -27.17 10.75 -3.79
CA LYS A 91 -27.88 10.80 -5.08
C LYS A 91 -29.14 11.68 -5.01
N ASN A 92 -29.96 11.50 -3.96
CA ASN A 92 -31.16 12.32 -3.74
C ASN A 92 -30.81 13.81 -3.62
N LYS A 93 -29.71 14.13 -2.94
CA LYS A 93 -29.23 15.51 -2.82
C LYS A 93 -28.74 16.08 -4.15
N ILE A 94 -28.01 15.29 -4.93
CA ILE A 94 -27.61 15.65 -6.31
C ILE A 94 -28.86 15.98 -7.15
N ASP A 95 -29.87 15.10 -7.14
CA ASP A 95 -31.09 15.29 -7.92
C ASP A 95 -31.86 16.54 -7.47
N LYS A 96 -31.92 16.81 -6.16
CA LYS A 96 -32.53 18.02 -5.61
C LYS A 96 -31.82 19.28 -6.11
N LEU A 97 -30.48 19.32 -6.03
CA LEU A 97 -29.68 20.46 -6.51
C LEU A 97 -29.82 20.63 -8.03
N GLN A 98 -29.81 19.53 -8.78
CA GLN A 98 -30.00 19.55 -10.24
C GLN A 98 -31.37 20.12 -10.65
N ARG A 99 -32.44 19.82 -9.89
CA ARG A 99 -33.77 20.41 -10.11
C ARG A 99 -33.78 21.91 -9.83
N ILE A 100 -33.12 22.36 -8.75
CA ILE A 100 -32.99 23.79 -8.44
C ILE A 100 -32.26 24.50 -9.57
N ILE A 101 -31.13 23.95 -10.03
CA ILE A 101 -30.36 24.51 -11.15
C ILE A 101 -31.24 24.64 -12.39
N ARG A 102 -31.95 23.59 -12.79
CA ARG A 102 -32.81 23.61 -14.00
C ARG A 102 -33.97 24.60 -13.91
N LYS A 103 -34.60 24.73 -12.74
CA LYS A 103 -35.81 25.55 -12.58
C LYS A 103 -35.50 27.03 -12.32
N ARG A 104 -34.43 27.33 -11.60
CA ARG A 104 -34.13 28.68 -11.11
C ARG A 104 -32.95 29.35 -11.83
N ILE A 105 -31.97 28.56 -12.28
CA ILE A 105 -30.67 29.10 -12.72
C ILE A 105 -30.50 28.99 -14.24
N VAL A 106 -30.90 27.86 -14.83
CA VAL A 106 -30.89 27.70 -16.29
C VAL A 106 -31.87 28.69 -16.90
N GLY A 107 -31.35 29.59 -17.74
CA GLY A 107 -32.11 30.67 -18.38
C GLY A 107 -31.76 32.06 -17.86
N LYS A 108 -31.15 32.16 -16.67
CA LYS A 108 -30.58 33.41 -16.18
C LYS A 108 -29.41 33.84 -17.04
N LYS A 109 -29.25 35.16 -17.21
CA LYS A 109 -28.02 35.74 -17.73
C LYS A 109 -26.90 35.64 -16.68
N LEU A 110 -25.65 35.70 -17.10
CA LEU A 110 -24.50 35.53 -16.18
C LEU A 110 -24.49 36.59 -15.07
N GLU A 111 -24.96 37.80 -15.36
CA GLU A 111 -25.02 38.93 -14.43
C GLU A 111 -26.12 38.74 -13.36
N GLU A 112 -27.12 37.89 -13.63
CA GLU A 112 -28.25 37.60 -12.73
C GLU A 112 -27.97 36.41 -11.79
N ILE A 113 -26.82 35.75 -11.96
CA ILE A 113 -26.40 34.60 -11.16
C ILE A 113 -25.79 35.09 -9.85
N ASP A 114 -26.61 35.00 -8.81
CA ASP A 114 -26.29 35.44 -7.46
C ASP A 114 -25.37 34.46 -6.70
N LEU A 115 -24.94 34.83 -5.50
CA LEU A 115 -24.03 34.02 -4.68
C LEU A 115 -24.62 32.66 -4.28
N GLU A 116 -25.94 32.58 -4.07
CA GLU A 116 -26.63 31.35 -3.68
C GLU A 116 -26.79 30.40 -4.88
N ASP A 117 -26.96 30.94 -6.08
CA ASP A 117 -26.93 30.19 -7.33
C ASP A 117 -25.54 29.59 -7.56
N ARG A 118 -24.47 30.37 -7.40
CA ARG A 118 -23.07 29.89 -7.48
C ARG A 118 -22.79 28.82 -6.43
N ARG A 119 -23.29 28.99 -5.21
CA ARG A 119 -23.20 27.98 -4.14
C ARG A 119 -23.90 26.69 -4.54
N THR A 120 -25.11 26.79 -5.09
CA THR A 120 -25.90 25.63 -5.54
C THR A 120 -25.19 24.86 -6.67
N ILE A 121 -24.65 25.57 -7.66
CA ILE A 121 -23.84 25.00 -8.75
C ILE A 121 -22.61 24.29 -8.18
N THR A 122 -21.90 24.93 -7.26
CA THR A 122 -20.68 24.40 -6.64
C THR A 122 -20.97 23.16 -5.81
N HIS A 123 -22.02 23.16 -4.98
CA HIS A 123 -22.45 21.99 -4.22
C HIS A 123 -22.82 20.82 -5.13
N HIS A 124 -23.54 21.09 -6.23
CA HIS A 124 -23.90 20.07 -7.21
C HIS A 124 -22.66 19.46 -7.87
N LEU A 125 -21.69 20.29 -8.27
CA LEU A 125 -20.44 19.83 -8.84
C LEU A 125 -19.64 18.98 -7.86
N ILE A 126 -19.44 19.45 -6.62
CA ILE A 126 -18.70 18.73 -5.57
C ILE A 126 -19.31 17.33 -5.35
N LEU A 127 -20.63 17.23 -5.18
CA LEU A 127 -21.25 15.93 -4.95
C LEU A 127 -21.07 14.98 -6.13
N ASN A 128 -21.13 15.47 -7.38
CA ASN A 128 -20.88 14.63 -8.55
C ASN A 128 -19.42 14.18 -8.64
N LEU A 129 -18.46 15.06 -8.34
CA LEU A 129 -17.04 14.69 -8.27
C LEU A 129 -16.79 13.59 -7.22
N TYR A 130 -17.47 13.61 -6.06
CA TYR A 130 -17.24 12.66 -4.98
C TYR A 130 -18.13 11.39 -5.02
N SER A 131 -19.05 11.29 -5.98
CA SER A 131 -19.95 10.13 -6.12
C SER A 131 -19.83 9.42 -7.46
N LYS A 132 -19.39 10.12 -8.52
CA LYS A 132 -19.21 9.57 -9.87
C LYS A 132 -17.76 9.40 -10.29
N MET A 133 -16.83 9.93 -9.49
CA MET A 133 -15.39 9.65 -9.58
C MET A 133 -14.95 8.97 -8.29
N ASN A 134 -13.77 8.35 -8.34
CA ASN A 134 -13.09 7.90 -7.13
C ASN A 134 -12.73 9.12 -6.27
N PRO A 135 -13.27 9.25 -5.04
CA PRO A 135 -13.24 10.52 -4.33
C PRO A 135 -11.83 10.85 -3.82
N LEU A 136 -11.29 11.98 -4.27
CA LEU A 136 -10.01 12.53 -3.79
C LEU A 136 -10.15 13.19 -2.41
N ARG A 137 -9.05 13.71 -1.83
CA ARG A 137 -9.11 14.27 -0.46
C ARG A 137 -9.77 15.63 -0.53
N ASN A 138 -8.99 16.70 -0.50
CA ASN A 138 -9.44 18.04 -0.85
C ASN A 138 -8.68 18.51 -2.09
N ASP A 139 -8.11 17.58 -2.86
CA ASP A 139 -7.15 17.86 -3.92
C ASP A 139 -7.84 18.51 -5.15
N TYR A 140 -9.17 18.49 -5.21
CA TYR A 140 -9.97 19.24 -6.19
C TYR A 140 -10.00 20.76 -5.96
N ALA A 141 -9.64 21.23 -4.77
CA ALA A 141 -9.79 22.64 -4.39
C ALA A 141 -8.93 23.57 -5.26
N GLU A 142 -7.75 23.09 -5.66
CA GLU A 142 -6.71 23.89 -6.33
C GLU A 142 -6.48 23.43 -7.78
N VAL A 143 -7.51 22.87 -8.42
CA VAL A 143 -7.40 22.36 -9.80
C VAL A 143 -7.64 23.49 -10.79
N LYS A 144 -6.59 23.92 -11.50
CA LYS A 144 -6.67 24.92 -12.56
C LYS A 144 -7.21 24.31 -13.85
N ILE A 145 -8.06 25.03 -14.58
CA ILE A 145 -8.59 24.58 -15.87
C ILE A 145 -7.67 25.09 -16.98
N ILE A 146 -7.27 24.19 -17.88
CA ILE A 146 -6.50 24.51 -19.09
C ILE A 146 -7.44 24.32 -20.28
N PRO A 147 -7.90 25.40 -20.94
CA PRO A 147 -8.77 25.35 -22.10
C PRO A 147 -8.20 24.55 -23.26
N HIS A 148 -9.08 24.06 -24.13
CA HIS A 148 -8.67 23.32 -25.31
C HIS A 148 -7.72 24.14 -26.19
N GLY A 149 -6.62 23.53 -26.64
CA GLY A 149 -5.61 24.16 -27.49
C GLY A 149 -4.63 25.08 -26.76
N GLN A 150 -4.77 25.28 -25.44
CA GLN A 150 -3.78 26.02 -24.66
C GLN A 150 -2.71 25.08 -24.09
N GLU A 151 -1.45 25.48 -24.23
CA GLU A 151 -0.33 24.75 -23.63
C GLU A 151 -0.23 25.01 -22.13
N GLN A 152 0.27 24.03 -21.39
CA GLN A 152 0.55 24.17 -19.95
C GLN A 152 1.83 24.99 -19.77
N SER A 153 1.74 26.09 -19.01
CA SER A 153 2.92 26.83 -18.60
C SER A 153 3.80 26.00 -17.64
N GLU A 154 5.06 26.40 -17.45
CA GLU A 154 5.95 25.77 -16.46
C GLU A 154 5.36 25.82 -15.04
N ALA A 155 4.61 26.86 -14.72
CA ALA A 155 3.90 26.96 -13.44
C ALA A 155 2.78 25.91 -13.33
N ASP A 156 2.06 25.63 -14.42
CA ASP A 156 0.97 24.65 -14.45
C ASP A 156 1.46 23.21 -14.24
N GLN A 157 2.71 22.93 -14.63
CA GLN A 157 3.33 21.62 -14.41
C GLN A 157 3.50 21.29 -12.91
N LYS A 158 3.47 22.29 -12.03
CA LYS A 158 3.57 22.12 -10.57
C LYS A 158 2.20 22.06 -9.88
N LEU A 159 1.12 22.27 -10.62
CA LEU A 159 -0.25 22.33 -10.10
C LEU A 159 -1.04 21.07 -10.48
N ASN A 160 -2.15 20.87 -9.77
CA ASN A 160 -3.21 20.00 -10.27
C ASN A 160 -3.95 20.74 -11.37
N VAL A 161 -4.15 20.10 -12.52
CA VAL A 161 -4.81 20.74 -13.67
C VAL A 161 -5.91 19.85 -14.26
N LEU A 162 -6.93 20.50 -14.81
CA LEU A 162 -7.97 19.88 -15.61
C LEU A 162 -7.83 20.38 -17.04
N VAL A 163 -7.32 19.51 -17.91
CA VAL A 163 -7.09 19.84 -19.32
C VAL A 163 -8.36 19.52 -20.11
N GLU A 164 -8.87 20.51 -20.84
CA GLU A 164 -9.97 20.33 -21.77
C GLU A 164 -9.46 19.75 -23.10
N GLY A 165 -9.95 18.55 -23.41
CA GLY A 165 -9.68 17.88 -24.67
C GLY A 165 -10.65 18.32 -25.77
N PRO A 166 -10.90 17.46 -26.78
CA PRO A 166 -11.97 17.68 -27.76
C PRO A 166 -13.31 18.02 -27.08
N PRO A 167 -14.24 18.68 -27.79
CA PRO A 167 -15.38 19.38 -27.19
C PRO A 167 -16.10 18.61 -26.08
N GLY A 168 -16.03 19.16 -24.86
CA GLY A 168 -16.71 18.59 -23.69
C GLY A 168 -16.05 17.33 -23.12
N SER A 169 -14.74 17.14 -23.30
CA SER A 169 -13.96 16.12 -22.61
C SER A 169 -12.92 16.76 -21.70
N TYR A 170 -12.72 16.20 -20.50
CA TYR A 170 -11.72 16.69 -19.56
C TYR A 170 -10.83 15.57 -19.06
N THR A 171 -9.55 15.88 -18.87
CA THR A 171 -8.56 14.99 -18.26
C THR A 171 -7.90 15.68 -17.09
N MET A 172 -7.94 15.05 -15.91
CA MET A 172 -7.31 15.58 -14.71
C MET A 172 -5.88 15.05 -14.57
N LEU A 173 -4.94 15.97 -14.36
CA LEU A 173 -3.55 15.68 -14.01
C LEU A 173 -3.34 16.07 -12.55
N LEU A 174 -3.19 15.05 -11.70
CA LEU A 174 -3.00 15.18 -10.26
C LEU A 174 -1.50 15.02 -9.94
N ARG A 175 -0.85 16.13 -9.62
CA ARG A 175 0.61 16.24 -9.38
C ARG A 175 0.94 16.74 -7.98
N HIS A 176 0.04 17.49 -7.36
CA HIS A 176 0.19 18.03 -6.03
C HIS A 176 -0.82 17.39 -5.07
N TYR A 177 -0.36 16.37 -4.33
CA TYR A 177 -1.17 15.68 -3.31
C TYR A 177 -0.29 15.00 -2.25
N LYS A 178 -0.88 14.70 -1.08
CA LYS A 178 -0.17 14.26 0.14
C LYS A 178 0.83 13.11 -0.08
N THR A 179 0.54 12.21 -1.00
CA THR A 179 1.28 10.96 -1.23
C THR A 179 1.94 10.91 -2.60
N HIS A 180 2.05 12.05 -3.29
CA HIS A 180 2.66 12.16 -4.62
C HIS A 180 4.04 11.48 -4.69
N LYS A 181 4.91 11.73 -3.70
CA LYS A 181 6.24 11.07 -3.61
C LYS A 181 6.22 9.55 -3.74
N ALA A 182 5.14 8.89 -3.31
CA ALA A 182 5.02 7.44 -3.33
C ALA A 182 4.28 6.91 -4.58
N TYR A 183 3.43 7.72 -5.22
CA TYR A 183 2.54 7.25 -6.29
C TYR A 183 2.64 8.04 -7.60
N GLY A 184 3.55 9.02 -7.67
CA GLY A 184 3.83 9.83 -8.85
C GLY A 184 2.65 10.66 -9.35
N ASP A 185 2.76 11.15 -10.57
CA ASP A 185 1.70 11.86 -11.26
C ASP A 185 0.55 10.91 -11.61
N LYS A 186 -0.69 11.43 -11.60
CA LYS A 186 -1.87 10.67 -11.98
C LYS A 186 -2.67 11.39 -13.05
N THR A 187 -2.95 10.66 -14.12
CA THR A 187 -3.80 11.11 -15.22
C THR A 187 -5.13 10.36 -15.12
N THR A 188 -6.24 11.09 -15.02
CA THR A 188 -7.57 10.49 -14.93
C THR A 188 -8.52 11.19 -15.89
N PRO A 189 -8.97 10.53 -16.98
CA PRO A 189 -10.02 11.07 -17.81
C PRO A 189 -11.33 11.12 -17.04
N PHE A 190 -12.08 12.21 -17.17
CA PHE A 190 -13.40 12.32 -16.56
C PHE A 190 -14.41 11.53 -17.40
N PRO A 191 -15.28 10.71 -16.78
CA PRO A 191 -16.37 10.03 -17.46
C PRO A 191 -17.30 11.03 -18.13
N ARG A 192 -17.93 10.62 -19.24
CA ARG A 192 -18.85 11.47 -20.03
C ARG A 192 -19.92 12.17 -19.17
N ALA A 193 -20.47 11.46 -18.18
CA ALA A 193 -21.46 12.01 -17.26
C ALA A 193 -20.90 13.15 -16.39
N VAL A 194 -19.64 13.05 -15.95
CA VAL A 194 -18.96 14.10 -15.17
C VAL A 194 -18.54 15.25 -16.07
N ASN A 195 -18.04 14.96 -17.28
CA ASN A 195 -17.69 15.99 -18.26
C ASN A 195 -18.85 16.94 -18.53
N LYS A 196 -20.04 16.39 -18.80
CA LYS A 196 -21.25 17.20 -19.01
C LYS A 196 -21.55 18.11 -17.83
N ILE A 197 -21.40 17.61 -16.61
CA ILE A 197 -21.66 18.38 -15.39
C ILE A 197 -20.64 19.49 -15.21
N VAL A 198 -19.36 19.23 -15.51
CA VAL A 198 -18.31 20.25 -15.51
C VAL A 198 -18.62 21.32 -16.55
N SER A 199 -18.86 20.95 -17.81
CA SER A 199 -19.19 21.92 -18.87
C SER A 199 -20.44 22.74 -18.54
N ASP A 200 -21.53 22.10 -18.10
CA ASP A 200 -22.76 22.80 -17.73
C ASP A 200 -22.50 23.76 -16.54
N SER A 201 -21.67 23.36 -15.57
CA SER A 201 -21.28 24.23 -14.45
C SER A 201 -20.40 25.41 -14.88
N LEU A 202 -19.56 25.26 -15.89
CA LEU A 202 -18.69 26.32 -16.40
C LEU A 202 -19.46 27.31 -17.28
N LYS A 203 -20.49 26.84 -17.98
CA LYS A 203 -21.42 27.71 -18.72
C LYS A 203 -22.22 28.61 -17.78
N LEU A 204 -22.69 28.06 -16.65
CA LEU A 204 -23.46 28.82 -15.67
C LEU A 204 -22.58 29.66 -14.75
N PHE A 205 -21.35 29.23 -14.48
CA PHE A 205 -20.42 29.96 -13.62
C PHE A 205 -19.00 29.88 -14.19
N PRO A 206 -18.67 30.73 -15.18
CA PRO A 206 -17.33 30.77 -15.78
C PRO A 206 -16.26 31.09 -14.73
N ARG A 207 -15.16 30.32 -14.74
CA ARG A 207 -14.09 30.38 -13.72
C ARG A 207 -12.81 29.71 -14.23
N LYS A 208 -11.66 30.12 -13.66
CA LYS A 208 -10.32 29.58 -14.01
C LYS A 208 -9.98 28.27 -13.31
N TYR A 209 -10.68 27.95 -12.23
CA TYR A 209 -10.43 26.75 -11.42
C TYR A 209 -11.68 25.88 -11.35
N LEU A 210 -11.51 24.56 -11.29
CA LEU A 210 -12.62 23.60 -11.22
C LEU A 210 -13.56 23.94 -10.06
N LEU A 211 -12.98 24.25 -8.90
CA LEU A 211 -13.64 24.82 -7.74
C LEU A 211 -12.99 26.17 -7.42
N SER A 212 -13.74 27.25 -7.55
CA SER A 212 -13.27 28.62 -7.29
C SER A 212 -13.90 29.20 -6.02
N ASN A 213 -13.41 30.37 -5.62
CA ASN A 213 -14.18 31.22 -4.71
C ASN A 213 -15.54 31.58 -5.36
N LEU A 214 -16.59 31.67 -4.54
CA LEU A 214 -17.94 31.98 -5.00
C LEU A 214 -18.07 33.44 -5.46
N THR A 215 -17.27 34.36 -4.89
CA THR A 215 -17.28 35.78 -5.29
C THR A 215 -16.36 36.06 -6.46
N ASN A 216 -15.21 35.37 -6.52
CA ASN A 216 -14.19 35.55 -7.56
C ASN A 216 -13.84 34.22 -8.25
N GLY A 217 -14.32 34.04 -9.48
CA GLY A 217 -14.06 32.85 -10.30
C GLY A 217 -12.60 32.66 -10.70
N ASP A 218 -11.76 33.69 -10.55
CA ASP A 218 -10.34 33.64 -10.88
C ASP A 218 -9.46 33.16 -9.73
N GLN A 219 -10.02 32.97 -8.54
CA GLN A 219 -9.29 32.44 -7.39
C GLN A 219 -9.76 31.02 -7.08
N HIS A 220 -8.81 30.13 -6.84
CA HIS A 220 -9.13 28.78 -6.40
C HIS A 220 -9.77 28.77 -5.01
N MET A 221 -10.53 27.72 -4.74
CA MET A 221 -10.99 27.42 -3.40
C MET A 221 -9.79 26.93 -2.56
N SER A 222 -9.65 27.36 -1.31
CA SER A 222 -8.64 26.76 -0.42
C SER A 222 -9.13 25.39 0.08
N PRO A 223 -8.23 24.43 0.40
CA PRO A 223 -8.62 23.14 0.97
C PRO A 223 -9.43 23.27 2.29
N ALA A 224 -9.18 24.33 3.06
CA ALA A 224 -9.95 24.66 4.26
C ALA A 224 -11.36 25.14 3.90
N TYR A 225 -11.49 26.01 2.89
CA TYR A 225 -12.79 26.47 2.42
C TYR A 225 -13.61 25.32 1.84
N LEU A 226 -13.01 24.42 1.06
CA LEU A 226 -13.68 23.20 0.58
C LEU A 226 -14.20 22.33 1.73
N SER A 227 -13.43 22.19 2.81
CA SER A 227 -13.87 21.46 4.01
C SER A 227 -15.10 22.10 4.66
N LYS A 228 -15.15 23.43 4.71
CA LYS A 228 -16.32 24.18 5.20
C LYS A 228 -17.52 24.00 4.27
N THR A 229 -17.31 24.09 2.95
CA THR A 229 -18.36 23.87 1.94
C THR A 229 -18.99 22.49 2.08
N PHE A 230 -18.19 21.45 2.32
CA PHE A 230 -18.73 20.11 2.60
C PHE A 230 -19.71 20.08 3.78
N GLY A 231 -19.35 20.75 4.90
CA GLY A 231 -20.21 20.85 6.07
C GLY A 231 -21.56 21.52 5.78
N GLN A 232 -21.61 22.45 4.82
CA GLN A 232 -22.81 23.19 4.44
C GLN A 232 -23.76 22.40 3.53
N ILE A 233 -23.27 21.42 2.77
CA ILE A 233 -24.10 20.70 1.79
C ILE A 233 -25.29 20.00 2.46
N PHE A 234 -25.06 19.34 3.60
CA PHE A 234 -26.07 18.58 4.35
C PHE A 234 -26.49 19.23 5.67
N GLU A 235 -26.17 20.51 5.86
CA GLU A 235 -26.45 21.26 7.09
C GLU A 235 -27.95 21.33 7.39
N LYS A 236 -28.77 21.54 6.35
CA LYS A 236 -30.25 21.57 6.47
C LYS A 236 -30.84 20.23 6.90
N GLU A 237 -30.12 19.14 6.67
CA GLU A 237 -30.47 17.78 7.10
C GLU A 237 -29.90 17.44 8.50
N GLY A 238 -29.23 18.39 9.17
CA GLY A 238 -28.62 18.19 10.48
C GLY A 238 -27.38 17.28 10.43
N LYS A 239 -26.75 17.11 9.27
CA LYS A 239 -25.62 16.21 9.05
C LYS A 239 -24.37 17.00 8.69
N HIS A 240 -23.26 16.71 9.36
CA HIS A 240 -21.96 17.29 9.07
C HIS A 240 -21.08 16.30 8.29
N VAL A 241 -21.19 16.30 6.96
CA VAL A 241 -20.55 15.32 6.07
C VAL A 241 -19.35 15.96 5.35
N GLY A 242 -18.13 15.63 5.78
CA GLY A 242 -16.88 16.07 5.14
C GLY A 242 -16.44 15.20 3.95
N SER A 243 -15.44 15.64 3.20
CA SER A 243 -14.80 14.85 2.12
C SER A 243 -14.38 13.45 2.58
N TRP A 244 -13.79 13.36 3.78
CA TRP A 244 -13.41 12.09 4.39
C TRP A 244 -14.61 11.16 4.61
N MET A 245 -15.75 11.68 5.07
CA MET A 245 -16.96 10.87 5.27
C MET A 245 -17.51 10.37 3.94
N LEU A 246 -17.53 11.21 2.90
CA LEU A 246 -17.95 10.80 1.56
C LEU A 246 -17.06 9.70 0.98
N ARG A 247 -15.73 9.80 1.17
CA ARG A 247 -14.78 8.74 0.78
C ARG A 247 -15.11 7.41 1.47
N LYS A 248 -15.45 7.46 2.77
CA LYS A 248 -15.85 6.27 3.52
C LYS A 248 -17.14 5.68 3.02
N ILE A 249 -18.16 6.51 2.78
CA ILE A 249 -19.45 6.08 2.27
C ILE A 249 -19.28 5.42 0.89
N PHE A 250 -18.55 6.07 -0.01
CA PHE A 250 -18.26 5.56 -1.35
C PHE A 250 -17.55 4.20 -1.31
N LEU A 251 -16.42 4.09 -0.59
CA LEU A 251 -15.67 2.83 -0.51
C LEU A 251 -16.43 1.74 0.24
N SER A 252 -17.22 2.09 1.26
CA SER A 252 -18.03 1.12 1.98
C SER A 252 -19.18 0.59 1.13
N GLU A 253 -19.72 1.39 0.21
CA GLU A 253 -20.73 0.95 -0.77
C GLU A 253 -20.08 0.09 -1.86
N LEU A 254 -18.97 0.55 -2.44
CA LEU A 254 -18.25 -0.13 -3.51
C LEU A 254 -17.75 -1.52 -3.08
N TYR A 255 -17.31 -1.66 -1.83
CA TYR A 255 -16.82 -2.94 -1.28
C TYR A 255 -17.92 -3.77 -0.58
N LYS A 256 -19.21 -3.45 -0.79
CA LYS A 256 -20.30 -4.37 -0.43
C LYS A 256 -20.24 -5.62 -1.30
N ASP A 257 -19.93 -5.43 -2.57
CA ASP A 257 -19.77 -6.50 -3.54
C ASP A 257 -18.35 -7.07 -3.48
N GLU A 258 -18.16 -8.31 -3.97
CA GLU A 258 -16.84 -8.93 -4.07
C GLU A 258 -16.01 -8.26 -5.18
N VAL A 259 -15.34 -7.17 -4.83
CA VAL A 259 -14.36 -6.51 -5.69
C VAL A 259 -13.03 -7.27 -5.64
N THR A 260 -12.45 -7.58 -6.79
CA THR A 260 -11.19 -8.31 -6.90
C THR A 260 -10.03 -7.52 -6.27
N LEU A 261 -8.96 -8.21 -5.87
CA LEU A 261 -7.76 -7.53 -5.34
C LEU A 261 -7.18 -6.53 -6.35
N LYS A 262 -7.14 -6.89 -7.64
CA LYS A 262 -6.64 -6.03 -8.71
C LYS A 262 -7.43 -4.72 -8.79
N GLU A 263 -8.76 -4.80 -8.74
CA GLU A 263 -9.64 -3.63 -8.75
C GLU A 263 -9.46 -2.78 -7.48
N ARG A 264 -9.35 -3.39 -6.30
CA ARG A 264 -9.09 -2.64 -5.05
C ARG A 264 -7.78 -1.86 -5.12
N HIS A 265 -6.74 -2.47 -5.68
CA HIS A 265 -5.46 -1.79 -5.91
C HIS A 265 -5.60 -0.63 -6.91
N ALA A 266 -6.32 -0.84 -8.01
CA ALA A 266 -6.57 0.21 -9.01
C ALA A 266 -7.39 1.38 -8.43
N ILE A 267 -8.46 1.09 -7.69
CA ILE A 267 -9.30 2.09 -7.00
C ILE A 267 -8.45 2.87 -6.00
N ALA A 268 -7.72 2.18 -5.11
CA ALA A 268 -6.88 2.83 -4.12
C ALA A 268 -5.79 3.70 -4.77
N ALA A 269 -5.14 3.18 -5.81
CA ALA A 269 -4.15 3.93 -6.59
C ALA A 269 -4.78 5.20 -7.17
N SER A 270 -5.93 5.12 -7.82
CA SER A 270 -6.61 6.32 -8.36
C SER A 270 -7.00 7.33 -7.27
N MET A 271 -7.24 6.88 -6.03
CA MET A 271 -7.59 7.73 -4.88
C MET A 271 -6.38 8.28 -4.10
N GLY A 272 -5.14 7.95 -4.52
CA GLY A 272 -3.94 8.47 -3.88
C GLY A 272 -3.39 7.62 -2.72
N HIS A 273 -3.74 6.34 -2.59
CA HIS A 273 -3.26 5.52 -1.46
C HIS A 273 -3.16 4.02 -1.78
N SER A 274 -2.70 3.22 -0.82
CA SER A 274 -2.65 1.76 -0.94
C SER A 274 -4.02 1.12 -0.67
N ALA A 275 -4.21 -0.11 -1.15
CA ALA A 275 -5.40 -0.91 -0.86
C ALA A 275 -5.55 -1.19 0.64
N GLU A 276 -4.43 -1.40 1.34
CA GLU A 276 -4.40 -1.57 2.80
C GLU A 276 -4.94 -0.33 3.53
N ILE A 277 -4.51 0.87 3.13
CA ILE A 277 -5.05 2.12 3.69
C ILE A 277 -6.55 2.23 3.39
N ALA A 278 -6.98 1.83 2.18
CA ALA A 278 -8.39 1.84 1.81
C ALA A 278 -9.25 0.96 2.73
N GLU A 279 -8.79 -0.26 2.98
CA GLU A 279 -9.44 -1.24 3.85
C GLU A 279 -9.42 -0.81 5.32
N ARG A 280 -8.27 -0.39 5.84
CA ARG A 280 -8.12 -0.04 7.26
C ARG A 280 -8.85 1.25 7.63
N VAL A 281 -8.71 2.28 6.79
CA VAL A 281 -9.17 3.63 7.14
C VAL A 281 -10.58 3.89 6.66
N TYR A 282 -10.93 3.49 5.43
CA TYR A 282 -12.15 3.96 4.79
C TYR A 282 -13.29 2.96 4.77
N ARG A 283 -13.00 1.67 4.63
CA ARG A 283 -14.05 0.65 4.67
C ARG A 283 -14.66 0.61 6.07
N ARG A 284 -15.99 0.77 6.12
CA ARG A 284 -16.77 0.70 7.35
C ARG A 284 -17.91 -0.26 7.17
N ARG A 285 -17.87 -1.36 7.91
CA ARG A 285 -18.98 -2.31 7.97
C ARG A 285 -20.16 -1.63 8.67
N LEU A 286 -21.37 -1.88 8.20
CA LEU A 286 -22.54 -1.62 9.05
C LEU A 286 -22.41 -2.60 10.21
N HIS A 287 -22.28 -2.08 11.43
CA HIS A 287 -22.69 -2.86 12.57
C HIS A 287 -24.19 -3.10 12.33
N LYS A 288 -24.57 -4.25 11.77
CA LYS A 288 -25.81 -4.84 12.25
C LYS A 288 -25.52 -4.96 13.75
N ARG A 289 -26.16 -4.14 14.58
CA ARG A 289 -26.49 -4.59 15.92
C ARG A 289 -27.23 -5.90 15.67
N VAL A 290 -26.51 -7.02 15.74
CA VAL A 290 -27.10 -8.34 15.82
C VAL A 290 -27.62 -8.40 17.25
N THR A 291 -28.69 -7.65 17.51
CA THR A 291 -29.50 -7.75 18.73
C THR A 291 -30.56 -8.84 18.57
N GLY A 292 -30.56 -9.56 17.44
CA GLY A 292 -31.26 -10.83 17.30
C GLY A 292 -30.25 -11.96 17.33
N ARG A 293 -30.48 -12.98 18.17
CA ARG A 293 -29.77 -14.27 18.07
C ARG A 293 -29.76 -14.69 16.59
N PRO A 294 -28.63 -15.15 16.01
CA PRO A 294 -28.65 -15.70 14.66
C PRO A 294 -29.73 -16.79 14.61
N ASN A 295 -30.69 -16.66 13.69
CA ASN A 295 -31.71 -17.69 13.53
C ASN A 295 -31.03 -18.95 12.98
N MET A 296 -30.86 -19.94 13.85
CA MET A 296 -30.18 -21.22 13.59
C MET A 296 -31.05 -22.20 12.81
N GLU A 297 -32.31 -21.87 12.53
CA GLU A 297 -33.24 -22.72 11.76
C GLU A 297 -32.70 -23.10 10.37
N ASN A 298 -31.80 -22.31 9.79
CA ASN A 298 -31.17 -22.58 8.49
C ASN A 298 -29.82 -23.31 8.58
N LEU A 299 -29.35 -23.65 9.79
CA LEU A 299 -28.04 -24.26 10.03
C LEU A 299 -28.17 -25.63 10.70
N VAL A 300 -29.27 -26.35 10.45
CA VAL A 300 -29.52 -27.71 10.96
C VAL A 300 -28.37 -28.66 10.61
N TRP A 301 -27.68 -28.45 9.50
CA TRP A 301 -26.50 -29.27 9.14
C TRP A 301 -25.34 -29.12 10.13
N LEU A 302 -25.23 -28.02 10.89
CA LEU A 302 -24.17 -27.84 11.88
C LEU A 302 -24.37 -28.70 13.13
N SER A 303 -25.59 -29.22 13.39
CA SER A 303 -25.80 -30.14 14.50
C SER A 303 -25.25 -31.54 14.22
N ASP A 304 -25.06 -31.88 12.95
CA ASP A 304 -24.40 -33.13 12.53
C ASP A 304 -22.89 -32.92 12.37
N VAL A 305 -22.19 -32.89 13.51
CA VAL A 305 -20.74 -32.67 13.54
C VAL A 305 -19.98 -33.77 12.79
N ASP A 306 -20.53 -34.99 12.75
CA ASP A 306 -19.88 -36.15 12.15
C ASP A 306 -19.93 -36.08 10.62
N ALA A 307 -21.05 -35.61 10.05
CA ALA A 307 -21.14 -35.27 8.63
C ALA A 307 -20.15 -34.17 8.24
N VAL A 308 -20.00 -33.13 9.07
CA VAL A 308 -19.03 -32.05 8.82
C VAL A 308 -17.59 -32.54 8.91
N SER A 309 -17.27 -33.37 9.91
CA SER A 309 -15.96 -34.01 10.03
C SER A 309 -15.63 -34.86 8.80
N THR A 310 -16.58 -35.69 8.37
CA THR A 310 -16.45 -36.54 7.17
C THR A 310 -16.20 -35.71 5.90
N ALA A 311 -16.95 -34.62 5.71
CA ALA A 311 -16.74 -33.71 4.59
C ALA A 311 -15.36 -33.03 4.63
N LEU A 312 -14.86 -32.72 5.83
CA LEU A 312 -13.56 -32.10 6.03
C LEU A 312 -12.38 -33.07 5.86
N ALA A 313 -12.57 -34.38 6.04
CA ALA A 313 -11.51 -35.39 5.98
C ALA A 313 -10.73 -35.40 4.65
N GLY A 314 -11.37 -35.02 3.53
CA GLY A 314 -10.72 -34.92 2.22
C GLY A 314 -9.82 -33.67 2.03
N TYR A 315 -9.81 -32.74 2.99
CA TYR A 315 -9.06 -31.49 2.89
C TYR A 315 -7.75 -31.54 3.67
N LYS A 316 -6.75 -30.81 3.16
CA LYS A 316 -5.47 -30.61 3.87
C LYS A 316 -5.69 -30.01 5.27
N PRO A 317 -4.86 -30.35 6.27
CA PRO A 317 -4.99 -29.83 7.64
C PRO A 317 -5.13 -28.30 7.73
N ALA A 318 -4.35 -27.57 6.94
CA ALA A 318 -4.43 -26.10 6.86
C ALA A 318 -5.79 -25.59 6.39
N SER A 319 -6.43 -26.28 5.44
CA SER A 319 -7.75 -25.93 4.91
C SER A 319 -8.85 -26.28 5.92
N ARG A 320 -8.79 -27.46 6.56
CA ARG A 320 -9.71 -27.86 7.63
C ARG A 320 -9.77 -26.81 8.74
N LYS A 321 -8.60 -26.37 9.22
CA LYS A 321 -8.48 -25.27 10.19
C LYS A 321 -9.23 -24.00 9.76
N LEU A 322 -9.06 -23.58 8.51
CA LEU A 322 -9.68 -22.35 8.00
C LEU A 322 -11.21 -22.44 7.93
N TYR A 323 -11.75 -23.61 7.59
CA TYR A 323 -13.20 -23.83 7.55
C TYR A 323 -13.84 -23.89 8.96
N LEU A 324 -13.11 -24.37 9.97
CA LEU A 324 -13.64 -24.51 11.34
C LEU A 324 -13.67 -23.18 12.13
N ILE A 325 -12.79 -22.22 11.83
CA ILE A 325 -12.73 -20.93 12.54
C ILE A 325 -14.07 -20.15 12.49
N PRO A 326 -14.70 -19.94 11.32
CA PRO A 326 -15.98 -19.24 11.24
C PRO A 326 -17.10 -19.94 12.02
N VAL A 327 -17.13 -21.28 12.01
CA VAL A 327 -18.14 -22.09 12.70
C VAL A 327 -18.02 -21.94 14.21
N ILE A 328 -16.81 -22.05 14.75
CA ILE A 328 -16.53 -21.85 16.19
C ILE A 328 -16.92 -20.43 16.63
N LEU A 329 -16.59 -19.41 15.84
CA LEU A 329 -16.96 -18.03 16.14
C LEU A 329 -18.48 -17.80 16.11
N LEU A 330 -19.20 -18.50 15.24
CA LEU A 330 -20.66 -18.45 15.16
C LEU A 330 -21.30 -19.11 16.38
N LEU A 331 -20.87 -20.33 16.73
CA LEU A 331 -21.40 -21.10 17.87
C LEU A 331 -21.15 -20.38 19.20
N LYS A 332 -19.96 -19.78 19.37
CA LYS A 332 -19.62 -18.95 20.53
C LYS A 332 -20.56 -17.74 20.70
N ARG A 333 -21.04 -17.16 19.59
CA ARG A 333 -22.01 -16.05 19.63
C ARG A 333 -23.44 -16.52 19.89
N GLY A 334 -23.78 -17.73 19.44
CA GLY A 334 -25.10 -18.34 19.65
C GLY A 334 -25.30 -18.98 21.03
N GLN A 335 -24.26 -19.02 21.88
CA GLN A 335 -24.28 -19.69 23.19
C GLN A 335 -24.59 -21.21 23.10
N HIS A 336 -24.12 -21.88 22.04
CA HIS A 336 -24.26 -23.33 21.86
C HIS A 336 -23.03 -24.05 22.41
N GLU A 337 -22.89 -24.10 23.73
CA GLU A 337 -21.67 -24.63 24.41
C GLU A 337 -21.34 -26.07 24.01
N GLU A 338 -22.34 -26.94 23.88
CA GLU A 338 -22.12 -28.35 23.52
C GLU A 338 -21.57 -28.50 22.09
N LEU A 339 -22.18 -27.84 21.10
CA LEU A 339 -21.67 -27.84 19.73
C LEU A 339 -20.31 -27.14 19.64
N LEU A 340 -20.13 -26.04 20.37
CA LEU A 340 -18.86 -25.32 20.41
C LEU A 340 -17.72 -26.24 20.85
N GLN A 341 -17.92 -27.05 21.90
CA GLN A 341 -16.94 -28.03 22.35
C GLN A 341 -16.62 -29.06 21.27
N ARG A 342 -17.63 -29.63 20.60
CA ARG A 342 -17.43 -30.62 19.53
C ARG A 342 -16.64 -30.06 18.34
N TYR A 343 -16.97 -28.84 17.87
CA TYR A 343 -16.22 -28.19 16.78
C TYR A 343 -14.83 -27.73 17.21
N HIS A 344 -14.65 -27.37 18.48
CA HIS A 344 -13.33 -27.05 19.01
C HIS A 344 -12.41 -28.28 18.99
N SER A 345 -12.93 -29.48 19.31
CA SER A 345 -12.17 -30.73 19.19
C SER A 345 -11.69 -31.00 17.75
N LEU A 346 -12.56 -30.85 16.75
CA LEU A 346 -12.18 -30.97 15.33
C LEU A 346 -11.09 -29.95 14.94
N PHE A 347 -11.16 -28.73 15.49
CA PHE A 347 -10.16 -27.70 15.23
C PHE A 347 -8.81 -28.05 15.85
N VAL A 348 -8.80 -28.60 17.07
CA VAL A 348 -7.58 -29.06 17.74
C VAL A 348 -6.94 -30.22 16.97
N GLU A 349 -7.73 -31.17 16.47
CA GLU A 349 -7.26 -32.26 15.62
C GLU A 349 -6.62 -31.74 14.33
N ALA A 350 -7.29 -30.83 13.61
CA ALA A 350 -6.74 -30.21 12.40
C ALA A 350 -5.43 -29.42 12.69
N MET A 351 -5.30 -28.84 13.88
CA MET A 351 -4.09 -28.16 14.32
C MET A 351 -2.95 -29.14 14.65
N HIS A 352 -3.26 -30.30 15.21
CA HIS A 352 -2.29 -31.37 15.46
C HIS A 352 -1.77 -31.96 14.15
N ASP A 353 -2.66 -32.29 13.20
CA ASP A 353 -2.29 -32.79 11.88
C ASP A 353 -1.40 -31.80 11.13
N LEU A 354 -1.71 -30.50 11.21
CA LEU A 354 -0.90 -29.45 10.62
C LEU A 354 0.48 -29.35 11.27
N ALA A 355 0.59 -29.65 12.56
CA ALA A 355 1.87 -29.66 13.26
C ALA A 355 2.72 -30.86 12.82
N GLU A 356 2.12 -32.04 12.64
CA GLU A 356 2.80 -33.24 12.13
C GLU A 356 3.25 -33.07 10.67
N GLU A 357 2.40 -32.53 9.78
CA GLU A 357 2.77 -32.20 8.40
C GLU A 357 4.02 -31.30 8.38
N ARG A 358 4.04 -30.27 9.24
CA ARG A 358 5.19 -29.37 9.38
C ARG A 358 6.44 -30.03 9.97
N LYS A 359 6.29 -31.01 10.87
CA LYS A 359 7.43 -31.80 11.39
C LYS A 359 8.03 -32.65 10.28
N SER A 360 7.20 -33.33 9.48
CA SER A 360 7.69 -34.11 8.33
C SER A 360 8.40 -33.23 7.29
N GLU A 361 7.86 -32.05 6.98
CA GLU A 361 8.52 -31.08 6.10
C GLU A 361 9.87 -30.62 6.68
N GLN A 362 9.96 -30.42 8.00
CA GLN A 362 11.20 -30.05 8.68
C GLN A 362 12.23 -31.20 8.73
N GLU A 363 11.81 -32.45 8.85
CA GLU A 363 12.71 -33.62 8.80
C GLU A 363 13.27 -33.88 7.40
N VAL A 364 12.44 -33.72 6.35
CA VAL A 364 12.89 -33.76 4.96
C VAL A 364 13.91 -32.64 4.69
N MET A 365 13.71 -31.44 5.25
CA MET A 365 14.69 -30.34 5.12
C MET A 365 15.97 -30.52 5.95
N LYS A 366 15.94 -31.31 7.03
CA LYS A 366 17.14 -31.58 7.84
C LYS A 366 18.09 -32.57 7.16
N THR A 367 17.65 -33.33 6.16
CA THR A 367 18.40 -34.50 5.67
C THR A 367 19.05 -34.37 4.29
N SER A 368 18.79 -33.36 3.45
CA SER A 368 19.07 -33.60 2.01
C SER A 368 19.88 -32.60 1.19
N VAL A 369 20.52 -31.56 1.76
CA VAL A 369 21.50 -30.79 0.96
C VAL A 369 22.69 -30.31 1.81
N GLY A 370 23.77 -31.10 1.80
CA GLY A 370 25.01 -30.73 2.50
C GLY A 370 25.84 -29.69 1.74
N LYS A 371 26.76 -29.00 2.43
CA LYS A 371 27.74 -28.05 1.82
C LYS A 371 28.48 -28.66 0.62
N ALA A 372 28.85 -29.94 0.74
CA ALA A 372 29.52 -30.70 -0.32
C ALA A 372 28.65 -30.86 -1.57
N GLU A 373 27.33 -31.04 -1.40
CA GLU A 373 26.38 -31.19 -2.49
C GLU A 373 26.12 -29.86 -3.20
N ILE A 374 26.04 -28.75 -2.45
CA ILE A 374 25.93 -27.40 -3.01
C ILE A 374 27.17 -27.08 -3.85
N GLU A 375 28.37 -27.35 -3.33
CA GLU A 375 29.61 -27.13 -4.08
C GLU A 375 29.74 -28.06 -5.30
N ARG A 376 29.28 -29.30 -5.20
CA ARG A 376 29.20 -30.22 -6.36
C ARG A 376 28.24 -29.70 -7.43
N THR A 377 27.06 -29.25 -7.03
CA THR A 377 26.03 -28.71 -7.93
C THR A 377 26.49 -27.43 -8.60
N LYS A 378 27.11 -26.52 -7.84
CA LYS A 378 27.74 -25.30 -8.34
C LYS A 378 28.81 -25.59 -9.41
N LYS A 379 29.71 -26.56 -9.15
CA LYS A 379 30.72 -27.00 -10.14
C LYS A 379 30.08 -27.61 -11.40
N CYS A 380 29.05 -28.42 -11.23
CA CYS A 380 28.32 -29.04 -12.35
C CYS A 380 27.66 -27.97 -13.24
N LEU A 381 26.90 -27.05 -12.65
CA LEU A 381 26.23 -25.96 -13.37
C LEU A 381 27.23 -24.99 -14.02
N ALA A 382 28.36 -24.69 -13.36
CA ALA A 382 29.41 -23.86 -13.96
C ALA A 382 30.04 -24.52 -15.19
N LYS A 383 30.29 -25.83 -15.13
CA LYS A 383 30.77 -26.61 -16.27
C LYS A 383 29.76 -26.61 -17.41
N GLU A 384 28.50 -26.87 -17.10
CA GLU A 384 27.42 -26.93 -18.09
C GLU A 384 27.19 -25.57 -18.79
N VAL A 385 27.22 -24.46 -18.04
CA VAL A 385 27.16 -23.10 -18.58
C VAL A 385 28.33 -22.83 -19.53
N LYS A 386 29.55 -23.21 -19.14
CA LYS A 386 30.75 -23.02 -19.97
C LYS A 386 30.69 -23.82 -21.26
N GLU A 387 30.24 -25.06 -21.21
CA GLU A 387 30.17 -25.94 -22.38
C GLU A 387 29.03 -25.57 -23.33
N LYS A 388 27.83 -25.24 -22.79
CA LYS A 388 26.63 -25.02 -23.60
C LYS A 388 26.45 -23.57 -24.04
N LEU A 389 26.76 -22.60 -23.18
CA LEU A 389 26.35 -21.21 -23.39
C LEU A 389 27.47 -20.34 -23.98
N TYR A 390 28.73 -20.60 -23.62
CA TYR A 390 29.85 -19.76 -24.05
C TYR A 390 30.07 -19.76 -25.57
N PRO A 391 29.84 -20.87 -26.31
CA PRO A 391 29.95 -20.85 -27.77
C PRO A 391 28.87 -20.01 -28.48
N LYS A 392 27.75 -19.66 -27.83
CA LYS A 392 26.58 -19.06 -28.49
C LYS A 392 26.67 -17.55 -28.75
N GLY A 393 27.67 -16.87 -28.18
CA GLY A 393 27.80 -15.41 -28.26
C GLY A 393 26.69 -14.67 -27.49
N ALA A 394 26.78 -13.34 -27.44
CA ALA A 394 25.85 -12.49 -26.70
C ALA A 394 24.45 -12.48 -27.35
N GLY A 395 23.39 -12.56 -26.54
CA GLY A 395 22.00 -12.31 -26.98
C GLY A 395 21.25 -13.50 -27.60
N ASN A 396 21.90 -14.65 -27.79
CA ASN A 396 21.32 -15.82 -28.47
C ASN A 396 20.83 -16.93 -27.53
N LEU A 397 20.55 -16.61 -26.26
CA LEU A 397 20.10 -17.61 -25.28
C LEU A 397 18.59 -17.81 -25.33
N SER A 398 18.16 -19.07 -25.38
CA SER A 398 16.77 -19.44 -25.13
C SER A 398 16.38 -19.25 -23.65
N ASP A 399 15.09 -19.31 -23.32
CA ASP A 399 14.64 -19.09 -21.95
C ASP A 399 15.09 -20.19 -20.97
N SER A 400 15.22 -21.44 -21.44
CA SER A 400 15.80 -22.53 -20.64
C SER A 400 17.29 -22.30 -20.37
N GLU A 401 18.03 -21.75 -21.33
CA GLU A 401 19.45 -21.41 -21.20
C GLU A 401 19.70 -20.21 -20.29
N LYS A 402 18.83 -19.20 -20.36
CA LYS A 402 18.80 -18.12 -19.36
C LYS A 402 18.54 -18.69 -17.96
N GLY A 403 17.62 -19.65 -17.84
CA GLY A 403 17.36 -20.38 -16.61
C GLY A 403 18.61 -21.05 -16.04
N LEU A 404 19.34 -21.82 -16.86
CA LEU A 404 20.60 -22.47 -16.48
C LEU A 404 21.67 -21.45 -16.04
N LEU A 405 21.81 -20.35 -16.78
CA LEU A 405 22.72 -19.26 -16.44
C LEU A 405 22.40 -18.66 -15.07
N PHE A 406 21.12 -18.43 -14.78
CA PHE A 406 20.67 -17.90 -13.49
C PHE A 406 20.85 -18.88 -12.34
N GLN A 407 20.61 -20.17 -12.55
CA GLN A 407 20.86 -21.20 -11.53
C GLN A 407 22.34 -21.21 -11.09
N SER A 408 23.25 -21.19 -12.06
CA SER A 408 24.69 -21.12 -11.82
C SER A 408 25.09 -19.84 -11.08
N LEU A 409 24.59 -18.69 -11.53
CA LEU A 409 24.91 -17.39 -10.92
C LEU A 409 24.34 -17.25 -9.51
N MET A 410 23.11 -17.72 -9.28
CA MET A 410 22.47 -17.72 -7.96
C MET A 410 23.30 -18.49 -6.94
N LEU A 411 23.69 -19.73 -7.23
CA LEU A 411 24.51 -20.52 -6.29
C LEU A 411 25.83 -19.82 -5.96
N SER A 412 26.48 -19.23 -6.96
CA SER A 412 27.73 -18.51 -6.73
C SER A 412 27.56 -17.25 -5.89
N LEU A 413 26.53 -16.43 -6.17
CA LEU A 413 26.23 -15.23 -5.38
C LEU A 413 25.90 -15.56 -3.93
N TYR A 414 25.02 -16.54 -3.70
CA TYR A 414 24.63 -16.94 -2.35
C TYR A 414 25.77 -17.63 -1.59
N SER A 415 26.73 -18.28 -2.28
CA SER A 415 27.91 -18.89 -1.64
C SER A 415 29.01 -17.87 -1.28
N ALA A 416 29.13 -16.78 -2.05
CA ALA A 416 30.25 -15.84 -1.94
C ALA A 416 29.91 -14.60 -1.10
N ILE A 417 28.63 -14.22 -1.03
CA ILE A 417 28.21 -13.03 -0.30
C ILE A 417 27.46 -13.48 0.96
N LYS A 418 28.12 -13.40 2.12
CA LYS A 418 27.51 -13.62 3.46
C LYS A 418 26.17 -12.88 3.57
N PRO A 419 25.17 -13.46 4.25
CA PRO A 419 23.78 -13.44 3.81
C PRO A 419 23.33 -12.02 3.50
N LEU A 420 23.25 -11.72 2.21
CA LEU A 420 22.40 -10.64 1.75
C LEU A 420 20.98 -11.05 2.11
N HIS A 421 20.47 -10.51 3.22
CA HIS A 421 19.04 -10.42 3.48
C HIS A 421 18.28 -9.63 2.40
N SER A 422 18.97 -9.12 1.37
CA SER A 422 18.34 -8.46 0.24
C SER A 422 17.89 -9.47 -0.81
N ASP A 423 16.73 -9.17 -1.37
CA ASP A 423 16.18 -9.89 -2.50
C ASP A 423 17.07 -9.64 -3.72
N LEU A 424 17.93 -10.62 -4.08
CA LEU A 424 18.86 -10.52 -5.21
C LEU A 424 18.15 -10.20 -6.53
N ALA A 425 16.84 -10.43 -6.62
CA ALA A 425 16.00 -9.99 -7.72
C ALA A 425 16.01 -8.47 -7.96
N HIS A 426 16.32 -7.67 -6.93
CA HIS A 426 16.26 -6.22 -7.00
C HIS A 426 17.64 -5.55 -7.12
N VAL A 427 18.71 -6.32 -7.23
CA VAL A 427 20.07 -5.77 -7.38
C VAL A 427 20.27 -5.28 -8.82
N LYS A 428 20.36 -3.96 -9.00
CA LYS A 428 20.61 -3.33 -10.30
C LYS A 428 22.09 -3.45 -10.68
N VAL A 429 22.36 -3.67 -11.96
CA VAL A 429 23.72 -3.64 -12.52
C VAL A 429 23.98 -2.24 -13.05
N VAL A 430 25.10 -1.64 -12.65
CA VAL A 430 25.57 -0.33 -13.14
C VAL A 430 26.89 -0.56 -13.84
N ARG A 431 26.94 -0.30 -15.15
CA ARG A 431 28.12 -0.52 -15.98
C ARG A 431 29.14 0.60 -15.84
N LEU A 432 30.37 0.31 -16.28
CA LEU A 432 31.44 1.30 -16.31
C LEU A 432 31.01 2.50 -17.18
N GLY A 433 31.01 3.70 -16.60
CA GLY A 433 30.55 4.93 -17.26
C GLY A 433 29.07 5.27 -17.07
N GLU A 434 28.25 4.35 -16.54
CA GLU A 434 26.86 4.64 -16.19
C GLU A 434 26.77 5.40 -14.86
N THR A 435 25.85 6.36 -14.78
CA THR A 435 25.55 7.05 -13.52
C THR A 435 24.57 6.22 -12.70
N ARG A 436 24.91 6.01 -11.42
CA ARG A 436 24.01 5.35 -10.48
C ARG A 436 22.83 6.27 -10.16
N THR A 437 21.68 5.99 -10.76
CA THR A 437 20.46 6.81 -10.66
C THR A 437 19.68 6.60 -9.36
N ASP A 438 19.84 5.45 -8.70
CA ASP A 438 19.01 5.06 -7.56
C ASP A 438 19.85 4.48 -6.42
N ARG A 439 20.07 5.27 -5.37
CA ARG A 439 20.78 4.84 -4.17
C ARG A 439 19.90 4.10 -3.16
N SER A 440 18.59 4.02 -3.41
CA SER A 440 17.62 3.37 -2.51
C SER A 440 17.51 1.86 -2.73
N VAL A 441 18.13 1.34 -3.78
CA VAL A 441 18.22 -0.09 -4.11
C VAL A 441 19.66 -0.58 -4.05
N ASP A 442 19.83 -1.88 -3.83
CA ASP A 442 21.16 -2.50 -3.89
C ASP A 442 21.66 -2.45 -5.34
N ASN A 443 22.94 -2.14 -5.51
CA ASN A 443 23.56 -2.02 -6.82
C ASN A 443 24.81 -2.90 -6.90
N LEU A 444 25.07 -3.44 -8.08
CA LEU A 444 26.31 -4.08 -8.45
C LEU A 444 27.01 -3.20 -9.48
N VAL A 445 28.07 -2.52 -9.07
CA VAL A 445 28.72 -1.46 -9.85
C VAL A 445 30.01 -2.01 -10.46
N GLU A 446 30.15 -1.90 -11.78
CA GLU A 446 31.37 -2.24 -12.50
C GLU A 446 32.40 -1.12 -12.33
N THR A 447 33.38 -1.34 -11.45
CA THR A 447 34.41 -0.34 -11.09
C THR A 447 35.58 -0.34 -12.04
N CYS A 448 35.88 -1.50 -12.63
CA CYS A 448 36.80 -1.69 -13.74
C CYS A 448 36.23 -2.75 -14.67
N ILE A 449 36.78 -2.90 -15.88
CA ILE A 449 36.36 -3.93 -16.83
C ILE A 449 36.36 -5.30 -16.13
N ASN A 450 35.18 -5.92 -16.05
CA ASN A 450 34.94 -7.22 -15.41
C ASN A 450 35.17 -7.27 -13.89
N THR A 451 35.27 -6.13 -13.20
CA THR A 451 35.41 -6.05 -11.75
C THR A 451 34.21 -5.32 -11.17
N PHE A 452 33.50 -5.98 -10.25
CA PHE A 452 32.28 -5.45 -9.65
C PHE A 452 32.41 -5.27 -8.13
N THR A 453 31.82 -4.19 -7.64
CA THR A 453 31.64 -3.90 -6.23
C THR A 453 30.16 -3.93 -5.89
N PHE A 454 29.79 -4.60 -4.81
CA PHE A 454 28.42 -4.61 -4.32
C PHE A 454 28.17 -3.43 -3.38
N HIS A 455 27.16 -2.64 -3.69
CA HIS A 455 26.76 -1.43 -3.00
C HIS A 455 25.39 -1.66 -2.35
N ARG A 456 25.35 -1.70 -1.01
CA ARG A 456 24.11 -1.91 -0.26
C ARG A 456 23.32 -0.62 -0.09
N ALA A 457 22.03 -0.65 -0.38
CA ALA A 457 21.10 0.46 -0.18
C ALA A 457 21.14 0.95 1.27
N CYS A 458 21.32 2.25 1.45
CA CYS A 458 21.29 2.87 2.76
C CYS A 458 19.84 2.95 3.25
N LYS A 459 19.45 2.10 4.21
CA LYS A 459 18.11 2.15 4.85
C LYS A 459 18.01 3.20 5.96
N LYS A 460 19.13 3.80 6.38
CA LYS A 460 19.19 4.77 7.49
C LYS A 460 19.52 6.18 6.95
N GLN A 461 19.08 7.22 7.67
CA GLN A 461 19.38 8.63 7.33
C GLN A 461 20.87 9.00 7.45
N THR A 462 21.74 8.07 7.87
CA THR A 462 23.17 8.31 8.07
C THR A 462 23.95 8.45 6.77
N GLY A 463 23.37 8.05 5.62
CA GLY A 463 23.99 8.24 4.30
C GLY A 463 25.19 7.33 4.00
N GLU A 464 25.67 6.57 4.99
CA GLU A 464 26.79 5.64 4.82
C GLU A 464 26.37 4.39 4.05
N GLU A 465 27.10 4.12 2.98
CA GLU A 465 26.90 2.97 2.11
C GLU A 465 27.91 1.87 2.43
N THR A 466 27.43 0.65 2.64
CA THR A 466 28.31 -0.51 2.75
C THR A 466 28.74 -0.95 1.35
N ARG A 467 30.05 -0.98 1.12
CA ARG A 467 30.69 -1.50 -0.09
C ARG A 467 31.33 -2.85 0.21
N VAL A 468 31.09 -3.82 -0.65
CA VAL A 468 31.66 -5.17 -0.53
C VAL A 468 32.34 -5.52 -1.85
N GLU A 469 33.65 -5.70 -1.82
CA GLU A 469 34.40 -6.20 -2.96
C GLU A 469 34.11 -7.69 -3.17
N LEU A 470 33.85 -8.06 -4.42
CA LEU A 470 33.54 -9.45 -4.75
C LEU A 470 34.80 -10.26 -5.06
N PRO A 471 34.86 -11.55 -4.68
CA PRO A 471 35.96 -12.42 -5.05
C PRO A 471 36.15 -12.49 -6.58
N ARG A 472 37.40 -12.54 -7.05
CA ARG A 472 37.75 -12.57 -8.48
C ARG A 472 36.98 -13.62 -9.28
N ALA A 473 36.79 -14.82 -8.71
CA ALA A 473 36.04 -15.89 -9.36
C ALA A 473 34.56 -15.51 -9.59
N LEU A 474 33.93 -14.83 -8.62
CA LEU A 474 32.55 -14.35 -8.75
C LEU A 474 32.47 -13.20 -9.76
N ASN A 475 33.42 -12.26 -9.74
CA ASN A 475 33.51 -11.18 -10.72
C ASN A 475 33.58 -11.71 -12.15
N ASN A 476 34.45 -12.70 -12.41
CA ASN A 476 34.53 -13.34 -13.72
C ASN A 476 33.20 -13.99 -14.14
N GLN A 477 32.52 -14.67 -13.21
CA GLN A 477 31.24 -15.31 -13.52
C GLN A 477 30.12 -14.29 -13.80
N ILE A 478 30.09 -13.19 -13.06
CA ILE A 478 29.16 -12.08 -13.28
C ILE A 478 29.44 -11.45 -14.66
N ALA A 479 30.71 -11.14 -14.95
CA ALA A 479 31.13 -10.56 -16.21
C ALA A 479 30.71 -11.42 -17.41
N GLU A 480 31.03 -12.72 -17.38
CA GLU A 480 30.66 -13.65 -18.45
C GLU A 480 29.14 -13.81 -18.56
N SER A 481 28.44 -13.90 -17.43
CA SER A 481 26.97 -13.97 -17.43
C SER A 481 26.34 -12.73 -18.06
N LEU A 482 26.90 -11.56 -17.79
CA LEU A 482 26.44 -10.29 -18.34
C LEU A 482 26.86 -10.05 -19.79
N ARG A 483 27.95 -10.69 -20.24
CA ARG A 483 28.36 -10.74 -21.64
C ARG A 483 27.42 -11.60 -22.46
N LEU A 484 27.06 -12.78 -21.97
CA LEU A 484 26.13 -13.69 -22.63
C LEU A 484 24.70 -13.14 -22.65
N PHE A 485 24.28 -12.54 -21.55
CA PHE A 485 22.95 -11.94 -21.41
C PHE A 485 23.02 -10.54 -20.76
N PRO A 486 23.20 -9.49 -21.57
CA PRO A 486 23.14 -8.10 -21.10
C PRO A 486 21.79 -7.79 -20.46
N ARG A 487 21.79 -7.27 -19.23
CA ARG A 487 20.58 -7.05 -18.42
C ARG A 487 20.80 -5.97 -17.36
N LYS A 488 19.70 -5.36 -16.90
CA LYS A 488 19.68 -4.29 -15.89
C LYS A 488 19.74 -4.80 -14.45
N TYR A 489 19.41 -6.07 -14.22
CA TYR A 489 19.37 -6.67 -12.88
C TYR A 489 20.24 -7.93 -12.85
N VAL A 490 20.88 -8.19 -11.70
CA VAL A 490 21.77 -9.34 -11.53
C VAL A 490 21.01 -10.65 -11.81
N LEU A 491 19.80 -10.77 -11.25
CA LEU A 491 18.81 -11.79 -11.56
C LEU A 491 17.58 -11.10 -12.16
N SER A 492 17.37 -11.27 -13.46
CA SER A 492 16.31 -10.60 -14.21
C SER A 492 15.25 -11.58 -14.70
N ASN A 493 14.14 -11.04 -15.22
CA ASN A 493 13.24 -11.79 -16.08
C ASN A 493 13.91 -12.17 -17.43
N SER A 494 13.16 -12.80 -18.34
CA SER A 494 13.65 -13.25 -19.65
C SER A 494 14.03 -12.11 -20.59
N THR A 495 13.56 -10.87 -20.36
CA THR A 495 13.91 -9.70 -21.18
C THR A 495 15.16 -8.99 -20.69
N GLY A 496 15.51 -9.13 -19.41
CA GLY A 496 16.66 -8.45 -18.81
C GLY A 496 16.33 -7.07 -18.23
N ASP A 497 15.11 -6.57 -18.45
CA ASP A 497 14.72 -5.20 -18.09
C ASP A 497 14.17 -5.07 -16.67
N GLU A 498 13.69 -6.17 -16.08
CA GLU A 498 13.10 -6.18 -14.75
C GLU A 498 13.75 -7.26 -13.87
N GLY A 499 13.70 -7.04 -12.56
CA GLY A 499 14.10 -8.03 -11.58
C GLY A 499 13.28 -9.32 -11.66
N MET A 500 13.90 -10.46 -11.34
CA MET A 500 13.21 -11.75 -11.35
C MET A 500 12.07 -11.79 -10.30
N PRO A 501 10.81 -12.09 -10.65
CA PRO A 501 9.73 -12.15 -9.66
C PRO A 501 10.03 -13.15 -8.53
N SER A 502 9.70 -12.84 -7.27
CA SER A 502 10.07 -13.70 -6.13
C SER A 502 9.53 -15.15 -6.26
N LYS A 503 8.38 -15.35 -6.93
CA LYS A 503 7.85 -16.69 -7.24
C LYS A 503 8.71 -17.45 -8.25
N ALA A 504 9.24 -16.76 -9.26
CA ALA A 504 10.16 -17.33 -10.24
C ALA A 504 11.51 -17.66 -9.58
N LEU A 505 12.03 -16.76 -8.74
CA LEU A 505 13.25 -16.99 -7.96
C LEU A 505 13.16 -18.27 -7.11
N LYS A 506 12.06 -18.44 -6.36
CA LYS A 506 11.78 -19.65 -5.57
C LYS A 506 11.75 -20.91 -6.41
N ARG A 507 11.08 -20.85 -7.56
CA ARG A 507 10.96 -21.98 -8.47
C ARG A 507 12.33 -22.35 -9.04
N THR A 508 13.11 -21.38 -9.49
CA THR A 508 14.49 -21.58 -9.97
C THR A 508 15.34 -22.22 -8.89
N PHE A 509 15.23 -21.76 -7.65
CA PHE A 509 15.96 -22.33 -6.51
C PHE A 509 15.57 -23.77 -6.22
N SER A 510 14.27 -24.05 -6.27
CA SER A 510 13.71 -25.37 -6.01
C SER A 510 14.14 -26.37 -7.07
N ILE A 511 14.19 -25.97 -8.35
CA ILE A 511 14.65 -26.80 -9.47
C ILE A 511 16.12 -27.24 -9.29
N ILE A 512 16.96 -26.44 -8.62
CA ILE A 512 18.38 -26.77 -8.41
C ILE A 512 18.54 -28.01 -7.51
N PHE A 513 17.71 -28.14 -6.47
CA PHE A 513 17.89 -29.15 -5.44
C PHE A 513 16.80 -30.22 -5.41
N PHE A 514 15.61 -29.95 -5.98
CA PHE A 514 14.46 -30.83 -5.92
C PHE A 514 13.94 -31.11 -7.33
N LYS A 515 14.24 -32.33 -7.83
CA LYS A 515 13.83 -32.79 -9.16
C LYS A 515 12.31 -33.00 -9.30
N ASP A 516 11.59 -33.07 -8.18
CA ASP A 516 10.14 -33.33 -8.10
C ASP A 516 9.28 -32.06 -8.14
N GLY A 517 9.89 -30.87 -8.18
CA GLY A 517 9.16 -29.59 -8.20
C GLY A 517 8.71 -29.08 -6.83
N THR A 518 9.20 -29.66 -5.73
CA THR A 518 8.95 -29.18 -4.37
C THR A 518 9.45 -27.75 -4.19
N VAL A 519 8.55 -26.80 -3.88
CA VAL A 519 8.90 -25.38 -3.75
C VAL A 519 9.28 -25.05 -2.30
N LEU A 520 10.52 -24.62 -2.07
CA LEU A 520 10.96 -24.15 -0.76
C LEU A 520 10.31 -22.82 -0.36
N ASP A 521 9.98 -22.69 0.93
CA ASP A 521 9.57 -21.41 1.50
C ASP A 521 10.79 -20.49 1.80
N ASN A 522 10.53 -19.21 2.07
CA ASN A 522 11.59 -18.22 2.31
C ASN A 522 12.45 -18.55 3.54
N SER A 523 11.83 -19.11 4.58
CA SER A 523 12.53 -19.46 5.81
C SER A 523 13.46 -20.65 5.58
N SER A 524 13.07 -21.60 4.73
CA SER A 524 13.87 -22.75 4.33
C SER A 524 15.08 -22.34 3.51
N ILE A 525 14.90 -21.45 2.52
CA ILE A 525 16.01 -20.92 1.72
C ILE A 525 17.01 -20.18 2.62
N VAL A 526 16.52 -19.32 3.52
CA VAL A 526 17.38 -18.58 4.45
C VAL A 526 18.13 -19.51 5.41
N ARG A 527 17.47 -20.54 5.95
CA ARG A 527 18.14 -21.54 6.83
C ARG A 527 19.22 -22.32 6.10
N LEU A 528 18.94 -22.77 4.87
CA LEU A 528 19.90 -23.49 4.04
C LEU A 528 21.20 -22.69 3.87
N PHE A 529 21.09 -21.39 3.60
CA PHE A 529 22.25 -20.51 3.41
C PHE A 529 22.91 -20.06 4.71
N ASN A 530 22.15 -19.84 5.77
CA ASN A 530 22.73 -19.52 7.08
C ASN A 530 23.60 -20.67 7.59
N ASN A 531 23.21 -21.93 7.35
CA ASN A 531 24.01 -23.10 7.72
C ASN A 531 25.33 -23.22 6.94
N LEU A 532 25.44 -22.61 5.76
CA LEU A 532 26.70 -22.57 4.99
C LEU A 532 27.69 -21.52 5.51
N SER A 533 27.23 -20.58 6.34
CA SER A 533 27.98 -19.38 6.73
C SER A 533 28.66 -19.47 8.11
N VAL A 534 28.38 -20.50 8.90
CA VAL A 534 28.87 -20.70 10.28
C VAL A 534 30.22 -21.46 10.35
N ALA A 535 30.73 -21.98 9.23
CA ALA A 535 32.04 -22.65 9.13
C ALA A 535 32.75 -22.28 7.83
#